data_AF-A0A662PMD5-F1
#
_entry.id   AF-A0A662PMD5-F1
#
_cell.length_a   1.000
_cell.length_b   1.000
_cell.length_c   1.000
_cell.angle_alpha   90.00
_cell.angle_beta   90.00
_cell.angle_gamma   90.00
#
_symmetry.space_group_name_H-M   'P 1'
#
loop_
_entity.id
_entity.type
_entity.pdbx_description
1 polymer ?
#
loop_
_entity_poly.entity_id
_entity_poly.type
_entity_poly.pdbx_seq_one_letter_code
_entity_poly.pdbx_strand_id
1 'polypeptide(L)'
;MTYIIFISIMNSYMLFIVIVHNMQRNSKINFLILFLLATLLGVYYSFLIHTSSNDLVFVIYGSKYCDACIALEEFLCKEVRGARVVFLDLTDENNSARFVEIISILYKIGVLRWQTSCPTCKTHTGYLRVLMPLTGILKNGELKAIVVGFNNQTMGEEVLSLVLNSNATYFIAPGVKIQIKEYRIREKLEKLILGSLLGISFKPIPA
;
A
#
# COMPACT_ATOMS: atom_id res chain seq x y z
N MET A 1 5.45 21.00 -12.28
CA MET A 1 5.40 21.32 -10.83
C MET A 1 6.66 22.04 -10.33
N THR A 2 7.83 21.78 -10.92
CA THR A 2 9.12 22.45 -10.64
C THR A 2 9.13 23.96 -10.90
N TYR A 3 8.37 24.44 -11.90
CA TYR A 3 8.35 25.85 -12.29
C TYR A 3 7.68 26.78 -11.25
N ILE A 4 6.65 26.28 -10.54
CA ILE A 4 5.92 27.06 -9.52
C ILE A 4 6.77 27.23 -8.26
N ILE A 5 7.54 26.20 -7.91
CA ILE A 5 8.49 26.24 -6.78
C ILE A 5 9.60 27.26 -7.08
N PHE A 6 10.13 27.28 -8.32
CA PHE A 6 11.19 28.21 -8.70
C PHE A 6 10.73 29.68 -8.67
N ILE A 7 9.52 29.98 -9.16
CA ILE A 7 8.94 31.34 -9.13
C ILE A 7 8.65 31.79 -7.68
N SER A 8 8.16 30.87 -6.83
CA SER A 8 7.90 31.18 -5.41
C SER A 8 9.18 31.47 -4.63
N ILE A 9 10.27 30.74 -4.91
CA ILE A 9 11.60 30.97 -4.34
C ILE A 9 12.17 32.31 -4.83
N MET A 10 12.08 32.60 -6.14
CA MET A 10 12.57 33.86 -6.72
C MET A 10 11.84 35.09 -6.18
N ASN A 11 10.51 35.02 -6.03
CA ASN A 11 9.73 36.12 -5.44
C ASN A 11 10.05 36.32 -3.95
N SER A 12 10.28 35.23 -3.20
CA SER A 12 10.68 35.31 -1.79
C SER A 12 12.08 35.93 -1.62
N TYR A 13 13.00 35.64 -2.55
CA TYR A 13 14.35 36.23 -2.56
C TYR A 13 14.34 37.72 -2.90
N MET A 14 13.53 38.15 -3.87
CA MET A 14 13.39 39.57 -4.22
C MET A 14 12.77 40.37 -3.06
N LEU A 15 11.76 39.81 -2.36
CA LEU A 15 11.16 40.45 -1.18
C LEU A 15 12.17 40.56 -0.03
N PHE A 16 13.01 39.54 0.16
CA PHE A 16 14.06 39.51 1.18
C PHE A 16 15.09 40.64 1.00
N ILE A 17 15.52 40.91 -0.23
CA ILE A 17 16.51 41.96 -0.53
C ILE A 17 15.97 43.36 -0.21
N VAL A 18 14.70 43.64 -0.55
CA VAL A 18 14.06 44.95 -0.32
C VAL A 18 13.89 45.25 1.17
N ILE A 19 13.47 44.25 1.96
CA ILE A 19 13.23 44.41 3.40
C ILE A 19 14.54 44.59 4.18
N VAL A 20 15.59 43.84 3.81
CA VAL A 20 16.90 43.91 4.48
C VAL A 20 17.60 45.26 4.23
N HIS A 21 17.30 45.96 3.14
CA HIS A 21 17.95 47.25 2.85
C HIS A 21 17.48 48.38 3.78
N ASN A 22 16.28 48.30 4.37
CA ASN A 22 15.62 49.41 5.07
C ASN A 22 15.61 49.30 6.62
N MET A 23 16.27 48.29 7.21
CA MET A 23 16.24 48.04 8.66
C MET A 23 17.53 48.45 9.38
N GLN A 24 17.45 48.86 10.64
CA GLN A 24 18.62 49.13 11.50
C GLN A 24 19.38 47.82 11.83
N ARG A 25 20.70 47.89 12.08
CA ARG A 25 21.62 46.74 12.14
C ARG A 25 21.17 45.58 13.05
N ASN A 26 20.60 45.85 14.24
CA ASN A 26 20.06 44.80 15.13
C ASN A 26 18.78 44.15 14.59
N SER A 27 17.93 44.91 13.90
CA SER A 27 16.68 44.40 13.32
C SER A 27 16.94 43.49 12.10
N LYS A 28 18.02 43.75 11.34
CA LYS A 28 18.46 42.87 10.23
C LYS A 28 18.87 41.48 10.73
N ILE A 29 19.58 41.40 11.86
CA ILE A 29 20.06 40.14 12.44
C ILE A 29 18.87 39.30 12.93
N ASN A 30 17.93 39.91 13.67
CA ASN A 30 16.74 39.21 14.14
C ASN A 30 15.86 38.68 13.00
N PHE A 31 15.72 39.45 11.91
CA PHE A 31 14.97 39.03 10.72
C PHE A 31 15.66 37.86 9.99
N LEU A 32 16.98 37.91 9.85
CA LEU A 32 17.75 36.82 9.24
C LEU A 32 17.61 35.52 10.03
N ILE A 33 17.70 35.60 11.37
CA ILE A 33 17.51 34.44 12.27
C ILE A 33 16.10 33.87 12.11
N LEU A 34 15.08 34.72 12.08
CA LEU A 34 13.68 34.28 11.92
C LEU A 34 13.45 33.61 10.56
N PHE A 35 14.04 34.16 9.49
CA PHE A 35 13.96 33.59 8.15
C PHE A 35 14.65 32.23 8.04
N LEU A 36 15.84 32.09 8.63
CA LEU A 36 16.55 30.81 8.70
C LEU A 36 15.76 29.76 9.50
N LEU A 37 15.15 30.16 10.62
CA LEU A 37 14.29 29.28 11.40
C LEU A 37 13.04 28.83 10.62
N ALA A 38 12.36 29.77 9.95
CA ALA A 38 11.18 29.47 9.16
C ALA A 38 11.49 28.54 7.98
N THR A 39 12.62 28.73 7.31
CA THR A 39 13.06 27.85 6.22
C THR A 39 13.46 26.46 6.72
N LEU A 40 14.18 26.35 7.84
CA LEU A 40 14.48 25.07 8.49
C LEU A 40 13.21 24.32 8.90
N LEU A 41 12.25 25.01 9.51
CA LEU A 41 10.94 24.44 9.87
C LEU A 41 10.16 23.99 8.64
N GLY A 42 10.18 24.77 7.55
CA GLY A 42 9.51 24.41 6.29
C GLY A 42 10.13 23.17 5.61
N VAL A 43 11.46 23.05 5.64
CA VAL A 43 12.18 21.87 5.13
C VAL A 43 11.88 20.65 6.02
N TYR A 44 11.86 20.83 7.35
CA TYR A 44 11.52 19.76 8.29
C TYR A 44 10.06 19.29 8.14
N TYR A 45 9.11 20.20 7.96
CA TYR A 45 7.71 19.84 7.69
C TYR A 45 7.55 19.14 6.34
N SER A 46 8.21 19.61 5.28
CA SER A 46 8.22 18.90 3.99
C SER A 46 8.84 17.51 4.12
N PHE A 47 9.92 17.37 4.89
CA PHE A 47 10.53 16.07 5.17
C PHE A 47 9.58 15.15 5.95
N LEU A 48 8.88 15.66 6.97
CA LEU A 48 7.87 14.88 7.71
C LEU A 48 6.68 14.46 6.83
N ILE A 49 6.20 15.33 5.95
CA ILE A 49 5.12 15.01 5.01
C ILE A 49 5.59 13.95 3.99
N HIS A 50 6.84 14.01 3.53
CA HIS A 50 7.41 13.02 2.61
C HIS A 50 7.79 11.69 3.28
N THR A 51 8.16 11.71 4.56
CA THR A 51 8.47 10.49 5.34
C THR A 51 7.26 9.84 5.99
N SER A 52 6.14 10.56 6.09
CA SER A 52 4.79 9.99 6.25
C SER A 52 4.33 9.29 4.95
N SER A 53 5.21 8.48 4.36
CA SER A 53 4.82 7.50 3.36
C SER A 53 3.75 6.62 3.98
N ASN A 54 2.57 6.56 3.36
CA ASN A 54 1.58 5.55 3.68
C ASN A 54 2.29 4.20 3.51
N ASP A 55 2.64 3.55 4.61
CA ASP A 55 3.39 2.30 4.61
C ASP A 55 2.47 1.13 4.24
N LEU A 56 1.89 1.25 3.05
CA LEU A 56 0.95 0.34 2.43
C LEU A 56 1.75 -0.65 1.60
N VAL A 57 1.57 -1.92 1.90
CA VAL A 57 2.19 -3.02 1.14
C VAL A 57 1.09 -3.91 0.59
N PHE A 58 1.10 -4.10 -0.73
CA PHE A 58 0.21 -4.99 -1.46
C PHE A 58 0.99 -6.24 -1.83
N VAL A 59 0.57 -7.39 -1.32
CA VAL A 59 1.16 -8.70 -1.64
C VAL A 59 0.17 -9.45 -2.51
N ILE A 60 0.46 -9.55 -3.80
CA ILE A 60 -0.40 -10.16 -4.81
C ILE A 60 0.06 -11.59 -5.04
N TYR A 61 -0.77 -12.57 -4.70
CA TYR A 61 -0.64 -13.94 -5.16
C TYR A 61 -1.39 -14.10 -6.47
N GLY A 62 -0.65 -14.37 -7.54
CA GLY A 62 -1.19 -14.44 -8.89
C GLY A 62 -0.32 -15.27 -9.82
N SER A 63 -0.56 -15.18 -11.12
CA SER A 63 0.32 -15.79 -12.12
C SER A 63 0.69 -14.75 -13.17
N LYS A 64 1.92 -14.79 -13.68
CA LYS A 64 2.33 -13.95 -14.82
C LYS A 64 1.59 -14.27 -16.12
N TYR A 65 0.80 -15.35 -16.14
CA TYR A 65 -0.05 -15.74 -17.26
C TYR A 65 -1.53 -15.39 -17.03
N CYS A 66 -1.83 -14.57 -16.03
CA CYS A 66 -3.18 -14.14 -15.66
C CYS A 66 -3.33 -12.65 -15.93
N ASP A 67 -4.09 -12.29 -16.97
CA ASP A 67 -4.29 -10.90 -17.39
C ASP A 67 -4.89 -10.04 -16.27
N ALA A 68 -5.83 -10.60 -15.50
CA ALA A 68 -6.42 -9.90 -14.35
C ALA A 68 -5.39 -9.63 -13.23
N CYS A 69 -4.38 -10.49 -13.09
CA CYS A 69 -3.33 -10.36 -12.10
C CYS A 69 -2.33 -9.27 -12.52
N ILE A 70 -1.98 -9.23 -13.81
CA ILE A 70 -1.12 -8.19 -14.41
C ILE A 70 -1.82 -6.83 -14.32
N ALA A 71 -3.09 -6.75 -14.73
CA ALA A 71 -3.86 -5.51 -14.68
C ALA A 71 -4.00 -4.94 -13.26
N LEU A 72 -4.12 -5.82 -12.25
CA LEU A 72 -4.14 -5.41 -10.85
C LEU A 72 -2.79 -4.82 -10.40
N GLU A 73 -1.67 -5.45 -10.75
CA GLU A 73 -0.33 -4.95 -10.44
C GLU A 73 -0.12 -3.57 -11.07
N GLU A 74 -0.45 -3.41 -12.35
CA GLU A 74 -0.35 -2.14 -13.07
C GLU A 74 -1.24 -1.05 -12.47
N PHE A 75 -2.50 -1.37 -12.15
CA PHE A 75 -3.43 -0.46 -11.49
C PHE A 75 -2.86 0.03 -10.15
N LEU A 76 -2.37 -0.87 -9.29
CA LEU A 76 -1.83 -0.50 -7.98
C LEU A 76 -0.56 0.35 -8.11
N CYS A 77 0.32 0.02 -9.05
CA CYS A 77 1.54 0.79 -9.29
C CYS A 77 1.25 2.21 -9.81
N LYS A 78 0.17 2.38 -10.58
CA LYS A 78 -0.21 3.67 -11.16
C LYS A 78 -1.01 4.54 -10.20
N GLU A 79 -2.01 3.98 -9.53
CA GLU A 79 -3.01 4.74 -8.78
C GLU A 79 -2.66 4.90 -7.28
N VAL A 80 -1.86 3.99 -6.70
CA VAL A 80 -1.53 4.02 -5.27
C VAL A 80 -0.09 4.50 -5.05
N ARG A 81 0.11 5.82 -5.13
CA ARG A 81 1.43 6.45 -4.95
C ARG A 81 2.05 6.13 -3.58
N GLY A 82 3.31 5.74 -3.59
CA GLY A 82 4.09 5.45 -2.39
C GLY A 82 3.83 4.08 -1.76
N ALA A 83 2.91 3.28 -2.32
CA ALA A 83 2.73 1.90 -1.89
C ALA A 83 3.85 0.99 -2.39
N ARG A 84 4.10 -0.10 -1.66
CA ARG A 84 4.98 -1.18 -2.11
C ARG A 84 4.13 -2.31 -2.66
N VAL A 85 4.32 -2.68 -3.92
CA VAL A 85 3.62 -3.80 -4.56
C VAL A 85 4.59 -4.97 -4.70
N VAL A 86 4.18 -6.14 -4.24
CA VAL A 86 4.95 -7.39 -4.29
C VAL A 86 4.12 -8.45 -4.99
N PHE A 87 4.54 -8.84 -6.19
CA PHE A 87 3.91 -9.90 -6.95
C PHE A 87 4.58 -11.26 -6.69
N LEU A 88 3.79 -12.23 -6.27
CA LEU A 88 4.20 -13.60 -5.97
C LEU A 88 3.58 -14.54 -7.00
N ASP A 89 4.41 -14.99 -7.95
CA ASP A 89 3.96 -15.94 -8.97
C ASP A 89 3.72 -17.32 -8.36
N LEU A 90 2.52 -17.85 -8.56
CA LEU A 90 2.09 -19.16 -8.10
C LEU A 90 2.68 -20.32 -8.92
N THR A 91 3.46 -20.05 -9.97
CA THR A 91 4.33 -21.08 -10.56
C THR A 91 5.47 -21.49 -9.63
N ASP A 92 5.81 -20.66 -8.64
CA ASP A 92 6.78 -21.00 -7.60
C ASP A 92 6.13 -21.90 -6.54
N GLU A 93 6.80 -23.00 -6.18
CA GLU A 93 6.29 -23.99 -5.25
C GLU A 93 6.09 -23.44 -3.83
N ASN A 94 6.97 -22.53 -3.36
CA ASN A 94 6.83 -21.93 -2.05
C ASN A 94 5.66 -20.95 -2.00
N ASN A 95 5.50 -20.13 -3.03
CA ASN A 95 4.37 -19.19 -3.13
C ASN A 95 3.04 -19.93 -3.24
N SER A 96 2.97 -21.00 -4.04
CA SER A 96 1.78 -21.83 -4.16
C SER A 96 1.44 -22.57 -2.86
N ALA A 97 2.42 -23.13 -2.15
CA ALA A 97 2.19 -23.76 -0.85
C ALA A 97 1.62 -22.77 0.19
N ARG A 98 2.18 -21.56 0.26
CA ARG A 98 1.68 -20.48 1.13
C ARG A 98 0.27 -20.06 0.76
N PHE A 99 0.01 -19.90 -0.54
CA PHE A 99 -1.33 -19.57 -1.03
C PHE A 99 -2.36 -20.63 -0.61
N VAL A 100 -2.05 -21.92 -0.79
CA VAL A 100 -2.93 -23.02 -0.35
C VAL A 100 -3.20 -22.95 1.16
N GLU A 101 -2.20 -22.60 1.96
CA GLU A 101 -2.40 -22.44 3.40
C GLU A 101 -3.33 -21.26 3.74
N ILE A 102 -3.16 -20.12 3.07
CA ILE A 102 -4.07 -18.96 3.21
C ILE A 102 -5.50 -19.39 2.87
N ILE A 103 -5.71 -20.04 1.72
CA ILE A 103 -7.04 -20.52 1.30
C ILE A 103 -7.63 -21.49 2.30
N SER A 104 -6.83 -22.42 2.84
CA SER A 104 -7.27 -23.39 3.85
C SER A 104 -7.79 -22.70 5.12
N ILE A 105 -7.12 -21.64 5.58
CA ILE A 105 -7.56 -20.85 6.73
C ILE A 105 -8.88 -20.13 6.42
N LEU A 106 -8.96 -19.46 5.27
CA LEU A 106 -10.15 -18.72 4.83
C LEU A 106 -11.37 -19.67 4.68
N TYR A 107 -11.16 -20.90 4.21
CA TYR A 107 -12.21 -21.91 4.12
C TYR A 107 -12.72 -22.31 5.51
N LYS A 108 -11.82 -22.55 6.48
CA LYS A 108 -12.18 -22.97 7.85
C LYS A 108 -13.01 -21.92 8.59
N ILE A 109 -12.72 -20.64 8.38
CA ILE A 109 -13.51 -19.54 8.98
C ILE A 109 -14.80 -19.25 8.21
N GLY A 110 -15.10 -20.04 7.16
CA GLY A 110 -16.35 -19.97 6.42
C GLY A 110 -16.46 -18.81 5.44
N VAL A 111 -15.38 -18.04 5.20
CA VAL A 111 -15.45 -16.89 4.29
C VAL A 111 -15.55 -17.30 2.81
N LEU A 112 -15.11 -18.52 2.48
CA LEU A 112 -15.15 -19.07 1.12
C LEU A 112 -16.36 -19.98 0.84
N ARG A 113 -17.34 -20.04 1.76
CA ARG A 113 -18.51 -20.96 1.67
C ARG A 113 -19.32 -20.81 0.38
N TRP A 114 -19.20 -19.69 -0.32
CA TRP A 114 -19.98 -19.37 -1.52
C TRP A 114 -19.16 -19.45 -2.82
N GLN A 115 -17.84 -19.62 -2.74
CA GLN A 115 -16.96 -19.46 -3.91
C GLN A 115 -16.18 -20.73 -4.29
N THR A 116 -16.20 -21.79 -3.49
CA THR A 116 -15.39 -22.98 -3.78
C THR A 116 -16.08 -24.32 -3.50
N SER A 117 -16.00 -25.22 -4.48
CA SER A 117 -16.19 -26.65 -4.33
C SER A 117 -15.04 -27.23 -3.48
N CYS A 118 -15.38 -28.09 -2.53
CA CYS A 118 -14.53 -28.87 -1.61
C CYS A 118 -12.99 -28.86 -1.85
N PRO A 119 -12.16 -28.30 -0.95
CA PRO A 119 -10.70 -28.25 -1.08
C PRO A 119 -9.99 -29.61 -0.94
N THR A 120 -10.67 -30.65 -0.42
CA THR A 120 -10.16 -32.04 -0.36
C THR A 120 -10.43 -32.84 -1.63
N CYS A 121 -11.23 -32.32 -2.57
CA CYS A 121 -11.44 -32.96 -3.85
C CYS A 121 -10.20 -32.71 -4.75
N LYS A 122 -9.40 -33.76 -4.94
CA LYS A 122 -8.18 -33.80 -5.77
C LYS A 122 -8.39 -33.21 -7.17
N THR A 123 -8.22 -31.90 -7.33
CA THR A 123 -7.94 -31.28 -8.62
C THR A 123 -6.80 -30.30 -8.40
N HIS A 124 -5.61 -30.63 -8.91
CA HIS A 124 -4.35 -30.02 -8.50
C HIS A 124 -4.21 -28.52 -8.84
N THR A 125 -5.12 -27.92 -9.61
CA THR A 125 -4.95 -26.53 -10.09
C THR A 125 -6.25 -25.73 -10.31
N GLY A 126 -7.43 -26.38 -10.26
CA GLY A 126 -8.70 -25.74 -10.63
C GLY A 126 -9.19 -24.72 -9.59
N TYR A 127 -9.07 -25.05 -8.31
CA TYR A 127 -9.54 -24.20 -7.20
C TYR A 127 -8.67 -22.94 -7.01
N LEU A 128 -7.39 -23.02 -7.34
CA LEU A 128 -6.44 -21.89 -7.23
C LEU A 128 -6.84 -20.73 -8.14
N ARG A 129 -7.30 -21.05 -9.36
CA ARG A 129 -7.69 -20.04 -10.36
C ARG A 129 -8.88 -19.19 -9.93
N VAL A 130 -9.80 -19.74 -9.14
CA VAL A 130 -11.05 -19.05 -8.76
C VAL A 130 -10.80 -17.90 -7.77
N LEU A 131 -9.71 -17.99 -7.00
CA LEU A 131 -9.38 -17.02 -5.95
C LEU A 131 -8.20 -16.13 -6.34
N MET A 132 -7.74 -16.20 -7.59
CA MET A 132 -6.69 -15.35 -8.14
C MET A 132 -7.29 -14.15 -8.90
N PRO A 133 -6.67 -12.95 -8.83
CA PRO A 133 -5.59 -12.60 -7.91
C PRO A 133 -6.09 -12.48 -6.46
N LEU A 134 -5.30 -12.98 -5.51
CA LEU A 134 -5.53 -12.76 -4.08
C LEU A 134 -4.51 -11.75 -3.58
N THR A 135 -4.96 -10.69 -2.93
CA THR A 135 -4.10 -9.61 -2.46
C THR A 135 -4.21 -9.47 -0.96
N GLY A 136 -3.09 -9.63 -0.26
CA GLY A 136 -2.93 -9.18 1.11
C GLY A 136 -2.57 -7.69 1.12
N ILE A 137 -3.29 -6.89 1.92
CA ILE A 137 -3.01 -5.46 2.08
C ILE A 137 -2.59 -5.20 3.52
N LEU A 138 -1.35 -4.74 3.66
CA LEU A 138 -0.73 -4.38 4.94
C LEU A 138 -0.67 -2.87 5.07
N LYS A 139 -0.88 -2.35 6.28
CA LYS A 139 -0.64 -0.94 6.63
C LYS A 139 0.18 -0.89 7.91
N ASN A 140 1.35 -0.28 7.86
CA ASN A 140 2.30 -0.21 8.99
C ASN A 140 2.64 -1.62 9.54
N GLY A 141 2.80 -2.60 8.64
CA GLY A 141 3.08 -4.00 9.00
C GLY A 141 1.88 -4.84 9.45
N GLU A 142 0.71 -4.24 9.65
CA GLU A 142 -0.49 -4.98 10.08
C GLU A 142 -1.40 -5.34 8.90
N LEU A 143 -1.95 -6.56 8.89
CA LEU A 143 -2.87 -7.01 7.86
C LEU A 143 -4.25 -6.35 8.00
N LYS A 144 -4.61 -5.53 7.01
CA LYS A 144 -5.91 -4.80 6.97
C LYS A 144 -6.93 -5.47 6.06
N ALA A 145 -6.51 -6.08 4.96
CA ALA A 145 -7.44 -6.77 4.09
C ALA A 145 -6.80 -7.95 3.36
N ILE A 146 -7.64 -8.94 3.05
CA ILE A 146 -7.38 -9.96 2.03
C ILE A 146 -8.47 -9.80 0.98
N VAL A 147 -8.08 -9.52 -0.26
CA VAL A 147 -9.01 -9.19 -1.33
C VAL A 147 -8.84 -10.19 -2.47
N VAL A 148 -9.94 -10.74 -2.95
CA VAL A 148 -9.97 -11.59 -4.16
C VAL A 148 -10.54 -10.76 -5.30
N GLY A 149 -9.73 -10.57 -6.35
CA GLY A 149 -10.14 -9.98 -7.62
C GLY A 149 -10.77 -8.58 -7.52
N PHE A 150 -9.93 -7.54 -7.49
CA PHE A 150 -10.39 -6.15 -7.63
C PHE A 150 -9.57 -5.40 -8.68
N ASN A 151 -9.94 -5.53 -9.96
CA ASN A 151 -9.24 -4.87 -11.07
C ASN A 151 -10.00 -3.66 -11.62
N ASN A 152 -11.10 -3.25 -10.98
CA ASN A 152 -11.85 -2.05 -11.37
C ASN A 152 -11.63 -0.92 -10.36
N GLN A 153 -11.69 0.32 -10.86
CA GLN A 153 -11.37 1.51 -10.07
C GLN A 153 -12.32 1.68 -8.88
N THR A 154 -13.62 1.42 -9.06
CA THR A 154 -14.64 1.58 -8.03
C THR A 154 -14.42 0.66 -6.82
N MET A 155 -14.14 -0.63 -7.06
CA MET A 155 -13.85 -1.60 -6.01
C MET A 155 -12.49 -1.31 -5.36
N GLY A 156 -11.50 -0.86 -6.15
CA GLY A 156 -10.22 -0.40 -5.63
C GLY A 156 -10.36 0.75 -4.64
N GLU A 157 -11.11 1.79 -5.00
CA GLU A 157 -11.39 2.93 -4.12
C GLU A 157 -12.13 2.53 -2.84
N GLU A 158 -13.12 1.63 -2.93
CA GLU A 158 -13.83 1.12 -1.75
C GLU A 158 -12.89 0.35 -0.82
N VAL A 159 -12.08 -0.57 -1.37
CA VAL A 159 -11.10 -1.36 -0.62
C VAL A 159 -10.07 -0.44 0.05
N LEU A 160 -9.52 0.52 -0.68
CA LEU A 160 -8.53 1.46 -0.16
C LEU A 160 -9.14 2.34 0.94
N SER A 161 -10.35 2.85 0.76
CA SER A 161 -11.06 3.61 1.79
C SER A 161 -11.25 2.79 3.07
N LEU A 162 -11.62 1.51 2.94
CA LEU A 162 -11.72 0.59 4.08
C LEU A 162 -10.38 0.39 4.79
N VAL A 163 -9.33 0.08 4.03
CA VAL A 163 -7.99 -0.17 4.58
C VAL A 163 -7.44 1.07 5.28
N LEU A 164 -7.73 2.26 4.76
CA LEU A 164 -7.23 3.52 5.30
C LEU A 164 -7.95 3.94 6.59
N ASN A 165 -9.27 3.71 6.67
CA ASN A 165 -10.12 4.25 7.73
C ASN A 165 -10.47 3.24 8.84
N SER A 166 -10.24 1.94 8.62
CA SER A 166 -10.60 0.89 9.59
C SER A 166 -9.39 0.25 10.25
N ASN A 167 -9.51 -0.01 11.56
CA ASN A 167 -8.55 -0.83 12.31
C ASN A 167 -8.83 -2.33 12.25
N ALA A 168 -9.98 -2.74 11.70
CA ALA A 168 -10.34 -4.14 11.53
C ALA A 168 -9.73 -4.75 10.26
N THR A 169 -9.55 -6.07 10.29
CA THR A 169 -9.12 -6.88 9.13
C THR A 169 -10.32 -7.46 8.40
N TYR A 170 -10.36 -7.33 7.08
CA TYR A 170 -11.46 -7.84 6.25
C TYR A 170 -11.00 -8.87 5.23
N PHE A 171 -11.87 -9.82 4.93
CA PHE A 171 -11.88 -10.56 3.68
C PHE A 171 -12.89 -9.90 2.74
N ILE A 172 -12.48 -9.61 1.51
CA ILE A 172 -13.29 -8.93 0.50
C ILE A 172 -13.22 -9.73 -0.80
N ALA A 173 -14.36 -10.03 -1.38
CA ALA A 173 -14.48 -10.65 -2.68
C ALA A 173 -15.76 -10.12 -3.38
N PRO A 174 -15.99 -10.39 -4.67
CA PRO A 174 -17.20 -9.93 -5.34
C PRO A 174 -18.46 -10.36 -4.59
N GLY A 175 -19.25 -9.37 -4.15
CA GLY A 175 -20.50 -9.57 -3.39
C GLY A 175 -20.33 -10.02 -1.93
N VAL A 176 -19.10 -10.13 -1.42
CA VAL A 176 -18.82 -10.63 -0.07
C VAL A 176 -17.82 -9.72 0.66
N LYS A 177 -18.19 -9.30 1.86
CA LYS A 177 -17.32 -8.56 2.78
C LYS A 177 -17.50 -9.11 4.19
N ILE A 178 -16.45 -9.71 4.73
CA ILE A 178 -16.50 -10.37 6.04
C ILE A 178 -15.36 -9.86 6.90
N GLN A 179 -15.67 -9.43 8.12
CA GLN A 179 -14.64 -9.06 9.10
C GLN A 179 -14.02 -10.31 9.72
N ILE A 180 -12.69 -10.40 9.72
CA ILE A 180 -11.96 -11.46 10.41
C ILE A 180 -11.73 -11.01 11.86
N LYS A 181 -12.61 -11.46 12.78
CA LYS A 181 -12.60 -11.01 14.17
C LYS A 181 -11.56 -11.72 15.04
N GLU A 182 -11.30 -12.99 14.76
CA GLU A 182 -10.42 -13.83 15.58
C GLU A 182 -8.96 -13.39 15.47
N TYR A 183 -8.36 -12.98 16.59
CA TYR A 183 -6.97 -12.53 16.64
C TYR A 183 -5.98 -13.58 16.13
N ARG A 184 -6.10 -14.84 16.58
CA ARG A 184 -5.20 -15.93 16.16
C ARG A 184 -5.23 -16.19 14.66
N ILE A 185 -6.40 -16.05 14.04
CA ILE A 185 -6.56 -16.21 12.60
C ILE A 185 -5.90 -15.05 11.87
N ARG A 186 -6.14 -13.80 12.31
CA ARG A 186 -5.49 -12.61 11.73
C ARG A 186 -3.98 -12.70 11.81
N GLU A 187 -3.43 -13.03 12.98
CA GLU A 187 -1.99 -13.16 13.18
C GLU A 187 -1.40 -14.25 12.28
N LYS A 188 -2.08 -15.40 12.14
CA LYS A 188 -1.61 -16.47 11.26
C LYS A 188 -1.59 -16.05 9.79
N LEU A 189 -2.64 -15.39 9.32
CA LEU A 189 -2.73 -14.87 7.95
C LEU A 189 -1.67 -13.80 7.69
N GLU A 190 -1.47 -12.88 8.64
CA GLU A 190 -0.46 -11.84 8.58
C GLU A 190 0.94 -12.45 8.48
N LYS A 191 1.27 -13.45 9.31
CA LYS A 191 2.55 -14.17 9.23
C LYS A 191 2.78 -14.86 7.88
N LEU A 192 1.74 -15.43 7.27
CA LEU A 192 1.87 -16.05 5.94
C LEU A 192 2.15 -15.01 4.85
N ILE A 193 1.47 -13.85 4.93
CA ILE A 193 1.61 -12.75 3.97
C ILE A 193 2.92 -11.96 4.18
N LEU A 194 3.36 -11.74 5.43
CA LEU A 194 4.65 -11.12 5.75
C LEU A 194 5.82 -12.07 5.51
N GLY A 195 5.65 -13.36 5.80
CA GLY A 195 6.66 -14.39 5.56
C GLY A 195 7.02 -14.51 4.08
N SER A 196 6.13 -14.09 3.18
CA SER A 196 6.46 -13.94 1.76
C SER A 196 7.35 -12.77 1.40
N LEU A 197 7.54 -11.78 2.28
CA LEU A 197 8.42 -10.65 2.04
C LEU A 197 9.89 -10.94 2.42
N LEU A 198 10.13 -11.97 3.23
CA LEU A 198 11.49 -12.38 3.63
C LEU A 198 12.19 -13.07 2.46
N GLY A 199 13.16 -12.38 1.84
CA GLY A 199 13.97 -12.89 0.72
C GLY A 199 13.70 -12.23 -0.64
N ILE A 200 12.81 -11.23 -0.72
CA ILE A 200 12.49 -10.54 -1.97
C ILE A 200 13.23 -9.19 -2.06
N SER A 201 13.96 -8.99 -3.16
CA SER A 201 14.53 -7.69 -3.53
C SER A 201 13.43 -6.79 -4.09
N PHE A 202 13.10 -5.70 -3.41
CA PHE A 202 12.06 -4.77 -3.84
C PHE A 202 12.47 -4.00 -5.09
N LYS A 203 11.57 -3.90 -6.09
CA LYS A 203 11.65 -2.85 -7.11
C LYS A 203 11.00 -1.59 -6.55
N PRO A 204 11.74 -0.48 -6.39
CA PRO A 204 11.11 0.78 -6.02
C PRO A 204 10.19 1.24 -7.16
N ILE A 205 8.99 1.68 -6.80
CA ILE A 205 8.09 2.35 -7.75
C ILE A 205 8.68 3.75 -7.98
N PRO A 206 8.90 4.18 -9.24
CA PRO A 206 9.39 5.52 -9.52
C PRO A 206 8.40 6.58 -9.01
N ALA A 207 8.95 7.61 -8.36
CA ALA A 207 8.23 8.72 -7.75
C ALA A 207 7.49 9.62 -8.75
#